data_AF-A0A363UCY3-F1
#
_entry.id   AF-A0A363UCY3-F1
#
_cell.length_a   1.000
_cell.length_b   1.000
_cell.length_c   1.000
_cell.angle_alpha   90.00
_cell.angle_beta   90.00
_cell.angle_gamma   90.00
#
_symmetry.space_group_name_H-M   'P 1'
#
loop_
_entity.id
_entity.type
_entity.pdbx_description
1 polymer ?
#
loop_
_entity_poly.entity_id
_entity_poly.type
_entity_poly.pdbx_seq_one_letter_code
_entity_poly.pdbx_strand_id
1 'polypeptide(L)'
;MQNIWRTILDGLTYQDLAGKRQPRAFAVLSLIVLFLMTLVGGYIFLSRFRLMRVVEAEPVPVSVISEPGIEPTAIPPTITAHEPGCPTDSNQWSLAEPVVPQNYKIIQPACVYAGLEKTVAWALAIRNGYSRAEATRALGFDEMPMQRLDQVTILADTGPLDVPVSFIPPDPDFTEWRVNGRGEASVTYALRGCFRTSSIVGNRLEVWGGEYPVICVVIEDAENTNVVYLLGEHLYTSPAIPTRSFLLFGYSGDGLWSWLGTQSDPQVGIDDPAKFANDRLTTATLYDSRLWDMKWWKGQYGLEVQSLPANWRDKTDETELQAILSGLNVYVEGGGS
;
A
#
# COMPACT_ATOMS: atom_id res chain seq x y z
N MET A 1 20.25 -21.33 -16.71
CA MET A 1 20.60 -21.04 -15.29
C MET A 1 19.93 -19.78 -14.74
N GLN A 2 19.86 -18.66 -15.48
CA GLN A 2 19.22 -17.43 -15.00
C GLN A 2 17.74 -17.59 -14.60
N ASN A 3 16.96 -18.38 -15.35
CA ASN A 3 15.55 -18.61 -15.01
C ASN A 3 15.35 -19.39 -13.71
N ILE A 4 16.19 -20.41 -13.46
CA ILE A 4 16.14 -21.21 -12.22
C ILE A 4 16.51 -20.32 -11.01
N TRP A 5 17.52 -19.48 -11.16
CA TRP A 5 17.93 -18.55 -10.12
C TRP A 5 16.85 -17.52 -9.80
N ARG A 6 16.13 -17.00 -10.81
CA ARG A 6 14.96 -16.14 -10.61
C ARG A 6 13.85 -16.87 -9.86
N THR A 7 13.48 -18.08 -10.30
CA THR A 7 12.44 -18.87 -9.61
C THR A 7 12.80 -19.19 -8.16
N ILE A 8 14.06 -19.50 -7.86
CA ILE A 8 14.53 -19.73 -6.49
C ILE A 8 14.47 -18.44 -5.67
N LEU A 9 14.94 -17.31 -6.23
CA LEU A 9 14.85 -16.00 -5.58
C LEU A 9 13.39 -15.60 -5.33
N ASP A 10 12.50 -15.81 -6.28
CA ASP A 10 11.07 -15.47 -6.15
C ASP A 10 10.34 -16.41 -5.16
N GLY A 11 10.89 -17.60 -4.90
CA GLY A 11 10.44 -18.48 -3.82
C GLY A 11 10.96 -18.07 -2.43
N LEU A 12 12.18 -17.53 -2.34
CA LEU A 12 12.84 -17.15 -1.07
C LEU A 12 12.58 -15.69 -0.66
N THR A 13 12.23 -14.85 -1.63
CA THR A 13 11.96 -13.42 -1.46
C THR A 13 10.57 -13.09 -2.00
N TYR A 14 10.00 -11.96 -1.61
CA TYR A 14 8.83 -11.39 -2.27
C TYR A 14 9.13 -9.94 -2.61
N GLN A 15 8.52 -9.42 -3.67
CA GLN A 15 8.59 -8.00 -3.95
C GLN A 15 7.56 -7.28 -3.07
N ASP A 16 8.03 -6.36 -2.24
CA ASP A 16 7.17 -5.51 -1.43
C ASP A 16 6.50 -4.44 -2.30
N LEU A 17 5.57 -3.69 -1.71
CA LEU A 17 4.87 -2.60 -2.39
C LEU A 17 5.79 -1.46 -2.86
N ALA A 18 6.94 -1.31 -2.22
CA ALA A 18 7.98 -0.37 -2.59
C ALA A 18 8.83 -0.86 -3.78
N GLY A 19 8.56 -2.08 -4.28
CA GLY A 19 9.30 -2.69 -5.36
C GLY A 19 10.64 -3.31 -4.92
N LYS A 20 10.95 -3.35 -3.62
CA LYS A 20 12.16 -3.98 -3.08
C LYS A 20 11.92 -5.46 -2.81
N ARG A 21 12.96 -6.29 -2.94
CA ARG A 21 12.88 -7.72 -2.62
C ARG A 21 13.20 -7.92 -1.14
N GLN A 22 12.25 -8.47 -0.39
CA GLN A 22 12.39 -8.80 1.03
C GLN A 22 12.52 -10.33 1.21
N PRO A 23 13.44 -10.83 2.05
CA PRO A 23 13.56 -12.25 2.34
C PRO A 23 12.42 -12.73 3.23
N ARG A 24 11.89 -13.92 2.96
CA ARG A 24 10.82 -14.50 3.79
C ARG A 24 11.36 -15.04 5.11
N ALA A 25 10.54 -15.03 6.15
CA ALA A 25 10.91 -15.54 7.47
C ALA A 25 11.48 -16.98 7.42
N PHE A 26 10.85 -17.88 6.65
CA PHE A 26 11.36 -19.26 6.50
C PHE A 26 12.69 -19.31 5.71
N ALA A 27 12.93 -18.39 4.78
CA ALA A 27 14.18 -18.31 4.03
C ALA A 27 15.33 -17.83 4.92
N VAL A 28 15.08 -16.85 5.80
CA VAL A 28 16.03 -16.40 6.83
C VAL A 28 16.36 -17.54 7.79
N LEU A 29 15.34 -18.23 8.31
CA LEU A 29 15.51 -19.40 9.19
C LEU A 29 16.29 -20.52 8.51
N SER A 30 15.97 -20.82 7.25
CA SER A 30 16.68 -21.85 6.47
C SER A 30 18.14 -21.48 6.24
N LEU A 31 18.45 -20.21 5.94
CA LEU A 31 19.83 -19.74 5.81
C LEU A 31 20.63 -19.88 7.10
N ILE A 32 20.01 -19.61 8.26
CA ILE A 32 20.66 -19.81 9.57
C ILE A 32 20.98 -21.29 9.80
N VAL A 33 20.03 -22.18 9.52
CA VAL A 33 20.24 -23.64 9.65
C VAL A 33 21.31 -24.13 8.68
N LEU A 34 21.28 -23.65 7.44
CA LEU A 34 22.25 -24.03 6.41
C LEU A 34 23.64 -23.50 6.75
N PHE A 35 23.75 -22.28 7.29
CA PHE A 35 25.00 -21.73 7.81
C PHE A 35 25.58 -22.61 8.92
N LEU A 36 24.76 -23.02 9.90
CA LEU A 36 25.18 -23.97 10.94
C LEU A 36 25.64 -25.31 10.34
N MET A 37 24.92 -25.84 9.35
CA MET A 37 25.34 -27.06 8.65
C MET A 37 26.63 -26.87 7.86
N THR A 38 26.88 -25.71 7.24
CA THR A 38 28.15 -25.44 6.55
C THR A 38 29.33 -25.27 7.51
N LEU A 39 29.10 -24.80 8.74
CA LEU A 39 30.16 -24.78 9.76
C LEU A 39 30.56 -26.20 10.16
N VAL A 40 29.58 -27.09 10.38
CA VAL A 40 29.82 -28.50 10.73
C VAL A 40 30.39 -29.27 9.53
N GLY A 41 29.80 -29.11 8.35
CA GLY A 41 30.23 -29.73 7.12
C GLY A 41 31.58 -29.20 6.63
N GLY A 42 31.87 -27.92 6.82
CA GLY A 42 33.15 -27.27 6.50
C GLY A 42 34.28 -27.77 7.39
N TYR A 43 34.00 -28.05 8.66
CA TYR A 43 34.95 -28.72 9.55
C TYR A 43 35.28 -30.14 9.07
N ILE A 44 34.26 -30.92 8.67
CA ILE A 44 34.42 -32.27 8.12
C ILE A 44 35.13 -32.23 6.75
N PHE A 45 34.80 -31.28 5.89
CA PHE A 45 35.36 -31.13 4.56
C PHE A 45 36.82 -30.65 4.61
N LEU A 46 37.19 -29.71 5.50
CA LEU A 46 38.60 -29.32 5.67
C LEU A 46 39.48 -30.51 6.07
N SER A 47 38.96 -31.43 6.88
CA SER A 47 39.65 -32.66 7.26
C SER A 47 39.88 -33.61 6.08
N ARG A 48 38.90 -33.70 5.16
CA ARG A 48 38.93 -34.54 3.95
C ARG A 48 39.68 -33.89 2.78
N PHE A 49 39.70 -32.56 2.69
CA PHE A 49 40.32 -31.79 1.62
C PHE A 49 41.84 -31.69 1.75
N ARG A 50 42.40 -31.83 2.97
CA ARG A 50 43.85 -32.04 3.16
C ARG A 50 44.36 -33.35 2.54
N LEU A 51 43.47 -34.31 2.23
CA LEU A 51 43.82 -35.65 1.73
C LEU A 51 43.78 -35.80 0.20
N MET A 52 43.15 -34.89 -0.55
CA MET A 52 42.93 -35.08 -2.00
C MET A 52 43.21 -33.82 -2.82
N ARG A 53 44.48 -33.38 -2.86
CA ARG A 53 44.94 -32.28 -3.74
C ARG A 53 45.96 -32.80 -4.77
N VAL A 54 45.50 -33.45 -5.85
CA VAL A 54 46.23 -33.43 -7.13
C VAL A 54 45.25 -33.56 -8.32
N VAL A 55 45.42 -32.64 -9.27
CA VAL A 55 44.96 -32.60 -10.69
C VAL A 55 43.54 -32.12 -10.98
N GLU A 56 43.47 -30.98 -11.68
CA GLU A 56 42.41 -30.67 -12.65
C GLU A 56 43.04 -30.01 -13.89
N ALA A 57 42.54 -30.38 -15.08
CA ALA A 57 42.94 -29.84 -16.38
C ALA A 57 41.76 -29.15 -17.08
N GLU A 58 42.10 -28.10 -17.82
CA GLU A 58 41.26 -27.09 -18.48
C GLU A 58 40.39 -27.62 -19.65
N PRO A 59 39.16 -27.11 -19.82
CA PRO A 59 38.40 -27.28 -21.07
C PRO A 59 38.24 -25.98 -21.89
N VAL A 60 38.32 -26.15 -23.22
CA VAL A 60 38.25 -25.15 -24.29
C VAL A 60 36.79 -24.80 -24.67
N PRO A 61 36.46 -23.54 -25.02
CA PRO A 61 35.10 -23.11 -25.34
C PRO A 61 34.72 -23.23 -26.83
N VAL A 62 33.41 -23.38 -27.10
CA VAL A 62 32.79 -23.34 -28.45
C VAL A 62 31.66 -22.29 -28.48
N SER A 63 31.63 -21.49 -29.54
CA SER A 63 30.73 -20.35 -29.78
C SER A 63 29.48 -20.75 -30.59
N VAL A 64 28.33 -20.12 -30.31
CA VAL A 64 27.08 -20.28 -31.10
C VAL A 64 26.53 -18.90 -31.50
N ILE A 65 26.10 -18.79 -32.76
CA ILE A 65 25.61 -17.60 -33.48
C ILE A 65 24.09 -17.44 -33.28
N SER A 66 23.59 -16.19 -33.22
CA SER A 66 22.15 -15.83 -33.11
C SER A 66 21.65 -15.09 -34.35
N GLU A 67 20.39 -15.32 -34.71
CA GLU A 67 19.66 -14.67 -35.82
C GLU A 67 18.37 -13.99 -35.25
N PRO A 68 17.91 -12.82 -35.76
CA PRO A 68 16.85 -12.03 -35.12
C PRO A 68 15.53 -11.93 -35.92
N GLY A 69 14.43 -11.62 -35.23
CA GLY A 69 13.29 -10.89 -35.79
C GLY A 69 11.90 -11.29 -35.28
N ILE A 70 11.10 -10.32 -34.80
CA ILE A 70 9.82 -9.83 -35.36
C ILE A 70 9.12 -8.91 -34.32
N GLU A 71 8.52 -7.82 -34.83
CA GLU A 71 7.86 -6.69 -34.16
C GLU A 71 6.32 -6.89 -34.04
N PRO A 72 5.60 -6.26 -33.09
CA PRO A 72 4.17 -6.53 -32.82
C PRO A 72 3.18 -5.59 -33.55
N THR A 73 2.02 -6.12 -33.92
CA THR A 73 0.89 -5.42 -34.58
C THR A 73 -0.10 -4.82 -33.57
N ALA A 74 -0.66 -3.64 -33.87
CA ALA A 74 -1.60 -2.84 -33.07
C ALA A 74 -3.08 -3.30 -33.13
N ILE A 75 -3.85 -2.95 -32.09
CA ILE A 75 -5.28 -3.26 -31.87
C ILE A 75 -6.16 -2.00 -32.14
N PRO A 76 -7.36 -2.11 -32.74
CA PRO A 76 -8.32 -1.00 -32.91
C PRO A 76 -9.29 -0.80 -31.71
N PRO A 77 -9.90 0.39 -31.55
CA PRO A 77 -10.67 0.76 -30.35
C PRO A 77 -12.11 0.23 -30.36
N THR A 78 -12.63 -0.05 -29.16
CA THR A 78 -14.02 -0.48 -28.90
C THR A 78 -14.94 0.72 -28.65
N ILE A 79 -16.14 0.63 -29.21
CA ILE A 79 -17.21 1.63 -29.23
C ILE A 79 -17.91 1.73 -27.87
N THR A 80 -18.23 2.96 -27.49
CA THR A 80 -18.95 3.40 -26.30
C THR A 80 -20.39 2.87 -26.28
N ALA A 81 -20.74 2.11 -25.24
CA ALA A 81 -22.13 1.75 -24.93
C ALA A 81 -22.59 2.47 -23.65
N HIS A 82 -23.83 2.91 -23.70
CA HIS A 82 -24.59 3.66 -22.69
C HIS A 82 -24.73 2.85 -21.38
N GLU A 83 -24.29 3.40 -20.24
CA GLU A 83 -24.28 2.68 -18.94
C GLU A 83 -25.67 2.64 -18.26
N PRO A 84 -26.24 1.45 -17.99
CA PRO A 84 -27.04 1.23 -16.78
C PRO A 84 -26.17 1.46 -15.53
N GLY A 85 -26.78 1.77 -14.38
CA GLY A 85 -26.06 2.09 -13.13
C GLY A 85 -24.94 1.08 -12.79
N CYS A 86 -23.86 1.56 -12.16
CA CYS A 86 -22.66 0.78 -11.89
C CYS A 86 -22.97 -0.52 -11.13
N PRO A 87 -22.40 -1.66 -11.54
CA PRO A 87 -22.61 -2.93 -10.84
C PRO A 87 -22.02 -2.84 -9.43
N THR A 88 -22.83 -3.18 -8.41
CA THR A 88 -22.38 -3.29 -7.02
C THR A 88 -22.01 -4.71 -6.62
N ASP A 89 -22.46 -5.73 -7.37
CA ASP A 89 -22.01 -7.09 -7.12
C ASP A 89 -20.58 -7.27 -7.65
N SER A 90 -19.64 -7.51 -6.74
CA SER A 90 -18.23 -7.69 -7.08
C SER A 90 -17.96 -8.86 -8.03
N ASN A 91 -18.88 -9.83 -8.16
CA ASN A 91 -18.75 -10.92 -9.12
C ASN A 91 -18.97 -10.48 -10.57
N GLN A 92 -19.60 -9.32 -10.78
CA GLN A 92 -19.85 -8.74 -12.10
C GLN A 92 -18.66 -7.91 -12.60
N TRP A 93 -17.65 -7.70 -11.76
CA TRP A 93 -16.47 -6.93 -12.11
C TRP A 93 -15.40 -7.81 -12.73
N SER A 94 -14.74 -7.31 -13.77
CA SER A 94 -13.49 -7.90 -14.25
C SER A 94 -12.30 -7.19 -13.62
N LEU A 95 -11.24 -7.96 -13.35
CA LEU A 95 -9.94 -7.43 -12.90
C LEU A 95 -8.96 -7.61 -14.07
N ALA A 96 -8.80 -6.56 -14.85
CA ALA A 96 -7.96 -6.55 -16.04
C ALA A 96 -6.49 -6.34 -15.69
N GLU A 97 -5.60 -6.91 -16.51
CA GLU A 97 -4.16 -6.66 -16.41
C GLU A 97 -3.85 -5.19 -16.75
N PRO A 98 -3.05 -4.48 -15.92
CA PRO A 98 -2.49 -3.21 -16.33
C PRO A 98 -1.48 -3.41 -17.48
N VAL A 99 -1.14 -2.31 -18.17
CA VAL A 99 -0.23 -2.31 -19.35
C VAL A 99 1.11 -2.99 -19.03
N VAL A 100 1.59 -2.85 -17.80
CA VAL A 100 2.74 -3.58 -17.27
C VAL A 100 2.21 -4.61 -16.27
N PRO A 101 2.35 -5.93 -16.53
CA PRO A 101 1.84 -6.96 -15.62
C PRO A 101 2.36 -6.77 -14.19
N GLN A 102 1.44 -6.73 -13.24
CA GLN A 102 1.67 -6.56 -11.80
C GLN A 102 0.70 -7.47 -11.04
N ASN A 103 0.94 -7.69 -9.75
CA ASN A 103 0.00 -8.45 -8.91
C ASN A 103 -1.37 -7.76 -8.78
N TYR A 104 -1.39 -6.44 -8.91
CA TYR A 104 -2.60 -5.64 -8.80
C TYR A 104 -3.18 -5.33 -10.18
N LYS A 105 -4.50 -5.33 -10.25
CA LYS A 105 -5.31 -5.28 -11.46
C LYS A 105 -6.16 -4.01 -11.49
N ILE A 106 -6.71 -3.71 -12.67
CA ILE A 106 -7.66 -2.63 -12.90
C ILE A 106 -9.07 -3.21 -12.83
N ILE A 107 -9.93 -2.68 -11.95
CA ILE A 107 -11.35 -3.03 -11.89
C ILE A 107 -12.08 -2.41 -13.10
N GLN A 108 -12.90 -3.22 -13.77
CA GLN A 108 -13.85 -2.75 -14.78
C GLN A 108 -15.28 -3.22 -14.42
N PRO A 109 -16.30 -2.37 -14.63
CA PRO A 109 -16.22 -1.02 -15.21
C PRO A 109 -15.59 0.01 -14.25
N ALA A 110 -14.95 1.05 -14.80
CA ALA A 110 -14.23 2.06 -14.03
C ALA A 110 -15.13 2.82 -13.04
N CYS A 111 -16.44 2.88 -13.31
CA CYS A 111 -17.39 3.57 -12.47
C CYS A 111 -17.54 2.96 -11.06
N VAL A 112 -17.09 1.70 -10.85
CA VAL A 112 -16.97 1.06 -9.53
C VAL A 112 -16.07 1.86 -8.57
N TYR A 113 -15.07 2.57 -9.10
CA TYR A 113 -14.15 3.36 -8.28
C TYR A 113 -14.82 4.55 -7.60
N ALA A 114 -16.03 4.97 -7.98
CA ALA A 114 -16.70 6.11 -7.35
C ALA A 114 -16.87 5.94 -5.83
N GLY A 115 -17.20 4.73 -5.37
CA GLY A 115 -17.29 4.43 -3.93
C GLY A 115 -15.93 4.43 -3.23
N LEU A 116 -14.89 3.92 -3.90
CA LEU A 116 -13.51 3.96 -3.41
C LEU A 116 -13.03 5.40 -3.30
N GLU A 117 -13.24 6.21 -4.34
CA GLU A 117 -12.86 7.62 -4.40
C GLU A 117 -13.50 8.42 -3.26
N LYS A 118 -14.76 8.14 -2.91
CA LYS A 118 -15.43 8.76 -1.76
C LYS A 118 -14.73 8.43 -0.43
N THR A 119 -14.28 7.19 -0.27
CA THR A 119 -13.58 6.73 0.94
C THR A 119 -12.14 7.24 0.99
N VAL A 120 -11.48 7.37 -0.17
CA VAL A 120 -10.18 8.06 -0.28
C VAL A 120 -10.32 9.54 0.04
N ALA A 121 -11.40 10.20 -0.40
CA ALA A 121 -11.68 11.59 -0.02
C ALA A 121 -11.84 11.75 1.50
N TRP A 122 -12.42 10.76 2.17
CA TRP A 122 -12.53 10.72 3.63
C TRP A 122 -11.16 10.61 4.28
N ALA A 123 -10.31 9.68 3.81
CA ALA A 123 -8.93 9.55 4.26
C ALA A 123 -8.10 10.83 3.98
N LEU A 124 -8.37 11.53 2.89
CA LEU A 124 -7.72 12.82 2.60
C LEU A 124 -8.21 13.92 3.54
N ALA A 125 -9.50 13.99 3.83
CA ALA A 125 -10.08 15.00 4.71
C ALA A 125 -9.44 14.97 6.10
N ILE A 126 -9.24 13.77 6.66
CA ILE A 126 -8.63 13.63 7.98
C ILE A 126 -7.18 14.11 8.02
N ARG A 127 -6.40 13.98 6.92
CA ARG A 127 -5.03 14.51 6.83
C ARG A 127 -4.99 16.04 6.66
N ASN A 128 -6.14 16.65 6.39
CA ASN A 128 -6.31 18.06 6.08
C ASN A 128 -7.12 18.80 7.17
N GLY A 129 -7.13 18.25 8.38
CA GLY A 129 -7.66 18.93 9.56
C GLY A 129 -9.14 18.75 9.82
N TYR A 130 -9.81 17.83 9.14
CA TYR A 130 -11.15 17.42 9.55
C TYR A 130 -11.00 16.36 10.64
N SER A 131 -11.79 16.46 11.71
CA SER A 131 -12.01 15.31 12.56
C SER A 131 -12.69 14.19 11.77
N ARG A 132 -12.63 12.96 12.26
CA ARG A 132 -13.26 11.82 11.57
C ARG A 132 -14.77 11.98 11.51
N ALA A 133 -15.40 12.47 12.57
CA ALA A 133 -16.83 12.77 12.58
C ALA A 133 -17.20 13.85 11.56
N GLU A 134 -16.40 14.91 11.42
CA GLU A 134 -16.63 15.95 10.42
C GLU A 134 -16.44 15.43 9.00
N ALA A 135 -15.36 14.67 8.73
CA ALA A 135 -15.11 14.07 7.42
C ALA A 135 -16.26 13.12 7.01
N THR A 136 -16.74 12.32 7.96
CA THR A 136 -17.88 11.39 7.77
C THR A 136 -19.13 12.16 7.37
N ARG A 137 -19.47 13.22 8.11
CA ARG A 137 -20.64 14.05 7.84
C ARG A 137 -20.51 14.83 6.53
N ALA A 138 -19.35 15.44 6.28
CA ALA A 138 -19.10 16.28 5.11
C ALA A 138 -19.20 15.49 3.80
N LEU A 139 -18.80 14.21 3.82
CA LEU A 139 -18.89 13.33 2.66
C LEU A 139 -20.18 12.50 2.65
N GLY A 140 -21.07 12.65 3.65
CA GLY A 140 -22.34 11.95 3.69
C GLY A 140 -22.18 10.43 3.80
N PHE A 141 -21.36 10.00 4.74
CA PHE A 141 -21.35 8.61 5.22
C PHE A 141 -22.24 8.50 6.45
N ASP A 142 -22.92 7.35 6.61
CA ASP A 142 -23.75 7.07 7.80
C ASP A 142 -22.88 6.71 9.02
N GLU A 143 -21.74 6.06 8.78
CA GLU A 143 -20.75 5.67 9.77
C GLU A 143 -19.34 5.95 9.24
N MET A 144 -18.33 5.97 10.12
CA MET A 144 -16.94 6.16 9.69
C MET A 144 -16.53 5.01 8.77
N PRO A 145 -16.11 5.26 7.50
CA PRO A 145 -15.77 4.21 6.54
C PRO A 145 -14.35 3.68 6.81
N MET A 146 -14.11 3.18 8.01
CA MET A 146 -12.84 2.63 8.47
C MET A 146 -13.05 1.40 9.36
N GLN A 147 -12.05 0.54 9.42
CA GLN A 147 -12.09 -0.69 10.19
C GLN A 147 -10.90 -0.75 11.14
N ARG A 148 -11.11 -1.31 12.33
CA ARG A 148 -10.04 -1.54 13.31
C ARG A 148 -9.52 -2.95 13.15
N LEU A 149 -8.42 -3.07 12.40
CA LEU A 149 -7.75 -4.34 12.15
C LEU A 149 -6.28 -4.22 12.57
N ASP A 150 -5.70 -5.29 13.11
CA ASP A 150 -4.26 -5.36 13.41
C ASP A 150 -3.46 -5.82 12.18
N GLN A 151 -4.11 -6.60 11.30
CA GLN A 151 -3.52 -7.14 10.09
C GLN A 151 -4.56 -7.27 8.98
N VAL A 152 -4.09 -7.24 7.74
CA VAL A 152 -4.89 -7.47 6.54
C VAL A 152 -4.15 -8.47 5.65
N THR A 153 -4.86 -9.46 5.12
CA THR A 153 -4.30 -10.37 4.12
C THR A 153 -4.26 -9.69 2.76
N ILE A 154 -3.08 -9.61 2.15
CA ILE A 154 -2.87 -9.02 0.81
C ILE A 154 -2.38 -10.07 -0.20
N LEU A 155 -2.56 -9.78 -1.48
CA LEU A 155 -1.97 -10.59 -2.54
C LEU A 155 -0.48 -10.23 -2.73
N ALA A 156 0.41 -11.21 -2.52
CA ALA A 156 1.84 -11.14 -2.82
C ALA A 156 2.21 -12.13 -3.94
N ASP A 157 3.46 -12.07 -4.44
CA ASP A 157 3.94 -12.87 -5.59
C ASP A 157 3.72 -14.39 -5.44
N THR A 158 3.70 -14.89 -4.22
CA THR A 158 3.52 -16.33 -3.93
C THR A 158 2.23 -16.65 -3.22
N GLY A 159 1.24 -15.77 -3.33
CA GLY A 159 -0.06 -15.95 -2.74
C GLY A 159 -0.33 -15.02 -1.56
N PRO A 160 -1.37 -15.33 -0.79
CA PRO A 160 -1.86 -14.47 0.30
C PRO A 160 -0.82 -14.31 1.41
N LEU A 161 -0.67 -13.09 1.91
CA LEU A 161 0.25 -12.75 2.99
C LEU A 161 -0.44 -11.82 3.98
N ASP A 162 -0.44 -12.18 5.26
CA ASP A 162 -0.89 -11.30 6.33
C ASP A 162 0.16 -10.21 6.56
N VAL A 163 -0.26 -8.96 6.43
CA VAL A 163 0.60 -7.80 6.71
C VAL A 163 0.03 -6.99 7.88
N PRO A 164 0.89 -6.56 8.82
CA PRO A 164 0.45 -5.68 9.89
C PRO A 164 0.05 -4.33 9.30
N VAL A 165 -1.05 -3.78 9.83
CA VAL A 165 -1.48 -2.43 9.49
C VAL A 165 -1.35 -1.53 10.70
N SER A 166 -0.90 -0.31 10.48
CA SER A 166 -0.75 0.69 11.52
C SER A 166 -2.11 1.15 12.00
N PHE A 167 -2.22 1.27 13.32
CA PHE A 167 -3.37 1.85 14.00
C PHE A 167 -3.70 3.25 13.47
N ILE A 168 -4.94 3.42 13.01
CA ILE A 168 -5.55 4.72 12.75
C ILE A 168 -6.35 5.05 14.00
N PRO A 169 -6.02 6.13 14.74
CA PRO A 169 -6.78 6.50 15.94
C PRO A 169 -8.27 6.55 15.62
N PRO A 170 -9.14 5.77 16.28
CA PRO A 170 -10.55 5.68 15.91
C PRO A 170 -11.40 6.75 16.61
N ASP A 171 -10.79 7.61 17.43
CA ASP A 171 -11.47 8.69 18.13
C ASP A 171 -12.12 9.65 17.12
N PRO A 172 -13.45 9.87 17.18
CA PRO A 172 -14.18 10.65 16.20
C PRO A 172 -13.77 12.12 16.14
N ASP A 173 -13.26 12.67 17.24
CA ASP A 173 -12.93 14.09 17.40
C ASP A 173 -11.43 14.37 17.18
N PHE A 174 -10.61 13.32 17.06
CA PHE A 174 -9.19 13.47 16.76
C PHE A 174 -8.96 14.06 15.37
N THR A 175 -8.21 15.17 15.35
CA THR A 175 -7.91 15.94 14.14
C THR A 175 -6.41 15.98 13.88
N GLU A 176 -6.00 15.87 12.62
CA GLU A 176 -4.61 16.00 12.22
C GLU A 176 -4.43 16.85 10.95
N TRP A 177 -3.31 17.57 10.85
CA TRP A 177 -2.89 18.24 9.63
C TRP A 177 -1.51 17.76 9.22
N ARG A 178 -1.36 17.31 7.98
CA ARG A 178 -0.07 16.99 7.37
C ARG A 178 0.38 18.13 6.46
N VAL A 179 1.28 18.96 6.96
CA VAL A 179 1.67 20.22 6.31
C VAL A 179 3.18 20.38 6.11
N ASN A 180 3.56 21.09 5.06
CA ASN A 180 4.95 21.50 4.83
C ASN A 180 5.37 22.65 5.78
N GLY A 181 6.61 23.12 5.66
CA GLY A 181 7.13 24.22 6.48
C GLY A 181 6.34 25.54 6.35
N ARG A 182 5.59 25.73 5.26
CA ARG A 182 4.72 26.90 5.04
C ARG A 182 3.34 26.74 5.67
N GLY A 183 2.96 25.54 6.11
CA GLY A 183 1.62 25.23 6.61
C GLY A 183 0.64 24.84 5.49
N GLU A 184 1.13 24.47 4.31
CA GLU A 184 0.29 24.03 3.19
C GLU A 184 0.11 22.51 3.26
N ALA A 185 -1.09 22.02 2.91
CA ALA A 185 -1.40 20.61 2.78
C ALA A 185 -0.41 19.90 1.84
N SER A 186 0.12 18.76 2.26
CA SER A 186 1.23 18.09 1.56
C SER A 186 1.02 16.58 1.46
N VAL A 187 -0.21 16.15 1.17
CA VAL A 187 -0.57 14.74 0.96
C VAL A 187 -1.20 14.58 -0.42
N THR A 188 -0.76 13.58 -1.16
CA THR A 188 -1.40 13.17 -2.42
C THR A 188 -1.55 11.65 -2.47
N TYR A 189 -2.71 11.19 -2.95
CA TYR A 189 -2.95 9.76 -3.17
C TYR A 189 -2.97 9.37 -4.65
N ALA A 190 -2.67 8.10 -4.92
CA ALA A 190 -2.89 7.47 -6.23
C ALA A 190 -3.21 5.98 -6.09
N LEU A 191 -4.09 5.47 -6.96
CA LEU A 191 -4.42 4.04 -7.02
C LEU A 191 -3.21 3.23 -7.49
N ARG A 192 -2.81 2.24 -6.69
CA ARG A 192 -1.75 1.25 -7.03
C ARG A 192 -2.33 -0.05 -7.58
N GLY A 193 -3.66 -0.18 -7.62
CA GLY A 193 -4.40 -1.29 -8.19
C GLY A 193 -5.18 -2.08 -7.14
N CYS A 194 -5.92 -3.08 -7.60
CA CYS A 194 -6.81 -3.89 -6.75
C CYS A 194 -6.64 -5.38 -7.01
N PHE A 195 -7.09 -6.20 -6.07
CA PHE A 195 -7.04 -7.66 -6.20
C PHE A 195 -8.28 -8.30 -5.58
N ARG A 196 -8.66 -9.46 -6.13
CA ARG A 196 -9.64 -10.33 -5.48
C ARG A 196 -8.98 -11.05 -4.33
N THR A 197 -9.71 -11.21 -3.24
CA THR A 197 -9.24 -11.92 -2.06
C THR A 197 -9.57 -13.41 -2.08
N SER A 198 -9.42 -13.98 -3.28
CA SER A 198 -9.68 -15.38 -3.55
C SER A 198 -8.70 -15.87 -4.62
N SER A 199 -8.23 -17.11 -4.50
CA SER A 199 -7.31 -17.74 -5.44
C SER A 199 -7.76 -19.15 -5.80
N ILE A 200 -7.44 -19.60 -7.01
CA ILE A 200 -7.67 -20.99 -7.41
C ILE A 200 -6.48 -21.83 -6.94
N VAL A 201 -6.73 -22.80 -6.07
CA VAL A 201 -5.73 -23.77 -5.59
C VAL A 201 -6.17 -25.16 -6.03
N GLY A 202 -5.41 -25.77 -6.94
CA GLY A 202 -5.80 -27.01 -7.61
C GLY A 202 -7.07 -26.81 -8.45
N ASN A 203 -8.19 -27.41 -8.03
CA ASN A 203 -9.49 -27.29 -8.68
C ASN A 203 -10.55 -26.60 -7.79
N ARG A 204 -10.12 -25.88 -6.74
CA ARG A 204 -11.01 -25.20 -5.79
C ARG A 204 -10.73 -23.71 -5.75
N LEU A 205 -11.78 -22.93 -5.53
CA LEU A 205 -11.67 -21.53 -5.15
C LEU A 205 -11.46 -21.46 -3.64
N GLU A 206 -10.36 -20.85 -3.21
CA GLU A 206 -10.07 -20.56 -1.81
C GLU A 206 -10.24 -19.07 -1.58
N VAL A 207 -11.14 -18.69 -0.66
CA VAL A 207 -11.38 -17.31 -0.25
C VAL A 207 -10.63 -17.05 1.05
N TRP A 208 -9.88 -15.95 1.10
CA TRP A 208 -8.99 -15.62 2.21
C TRP A 208 -9.10 -14.18 2.71
N GLY A 209 -9.81 -13.28 2.02
CA GLY A 209 -9.97 -11.87 2.46
C GLY A 209 -11.07 -11.60 3.46
N GLY A 210 -11.61 -12.64 4.10
CA GLY A 210 -12.73 -12.50 5.03
C GLY A 210 -13.94 -11.86 4.37
N GLU A 211 -14.36 -10.71 4.90
CA GLU A 211 -15.56 -9.97 4.47
C GLU A 211 -15.33 -9.11 3.23
N TYR A 212 -14.08 -8.93 2.79
CA TYR A 212 -13.74 -8.05 1.67
C TYR A 212 -13.40 -8.87 0.43
N PRO A 213 -14.33 -9.13 -0.51
CA PRO A 213 -14.04 -9.87 -1.74
C PRO A 213 -13.03 -9.19 -2.67
N VAL A 214 -12.85 -7.88 -2.51
CA VAL A 214 -11.89 -7.06 -3.26
C VAL A 214 -11.20 -6.07 -2.32
N ILE A 215 -9.88 -5.94 -2.46
CA ILE A 215 -9.08 -4.92 -1.77
C ILE A 215 -8.31 -4.12 -2.81
N CYS A 216 -8.27 -2.80 -2.62
CA CYS A 216 -7.47 -1.87 -3.40
C CYS A 216 -6.33 -1.29 -2.56
N VAL A 217 -5.17 -1.11 -3.19
CA VAL A 217 -4.00 -0.47 -2.60
C VAL A 217 -3.91 0.95 -3.12
N VAL A 218 -3.75 1.91 -2.23
CA VAL A 218 -3.58 3.33 -2.54
C VAL A 218 -2.25 3.81 -1.98
N ILE A 219 -1.44 4.42 -2.82
CA ILE A 219 -0.21 5.10 -2.38
C ILE A 219 -0.60 6.40 -1.70
N GLU A 220 -0.04 6.67 -0.51
CA GLU A 220 -0.01 7.98 0.15
C GLU A 220 1.39 8.54 0.03
N ASP A 221 1.56 9.62 -0.72
CA ASP A 221 2.78 10.43 -0.63
C ASP A 221 2.53 11.59 0.32
N ALA A 222 3.07 11.46 1.53
CA ALA A 222 3.03 12.48 2.54
C ALA A 222 4.35 13.26 2.51
N GLU A 223 4.36 14.38 1.79
CA GLU A 223 5.52 15.28 1.61
C GLU A 223 5.61 16.33 2.73
N ASN A 224 4.78 16.18 3.77
CA ASN A 224 4.75 17.08 4.90
C ASN A 224 6.04 17.00 5.73
N THR A 225 6.43 18.14 6.31
CA THR A 225 7.56 18.24 7.23
C THR A 225 7.11 18.36 8.68
N ASN A 226 5.81 18.57 8.90
CA ASN A 226 5.19 18.64 10.21
C ASN A 226 3.87 17.89 10.20
N VAL A 227 3.51 17.31 11.35
CA VAL A 227 2.14 16.86 11.63
C VAL A 227 1.63 17.63 12.84
N VAL A 228 0.47 18.26 12.70
CA VAL A 228 -0.22 18.94 13.79
C VAL A 228 -1.35 18.05 14.27
N TYR A 229 -1.45 17.80 15.56
CA TYR A 229 -2.46 16.97 16.19
C TYR A 229 -3.31 17.82 17.15
N LEU A 230 -4.61 17.59 17.13
CA LEU A 230 -5.57 18.24 18.02
C LEU A 230 -6.56 17.20 18.56
N LEU A 231 -6.72 17.17 19.89
CA LEU A 231 -7.78 16.42 20.56
C LEU A 231 -8.30 17.23 21.75
N GLY A 232 -9.58 17.61 21.70
CA GLY A 232 -10.14 18.54 22.68
C GLY A 232 -9.39 19.88 22.66
N GLU A 233 -8.82 20.26 23.80
CA GLU A 233 -8.00 21.48 23.93
C GLU A 233 -6.49 21.24 23.73
N HIS A 234 -6.06 19.98 23.60
CA HIS A 234 -4.66 19.61 23.52
C HIS A 234 -4.14 19.68 22.09
N LEU A 235 -3.05 20.42 21.88
CA LEU A 235 -2.46 20.70 20.58
C LEU A 235 -0.96 20.40 20.60
N TYR A 236 -0.50 19.56 19.68
CA TYR A 236 0.90 19.20 19.54
C TYR A 236 1.33 19.14 18.08
N THR A 237 2.54 19.58 17.79
CA THR A 237 3.16 19.57 16.47
C THR A 237 4.43 18.74 16.53
N SER A 238 4.48 17.72 15.69
CA SER A 238 5.64 16.83 15.55
C SER A 238 6.36 17.09 14.23
N PRO A 239 7.71 17.07 14.19
CA PRO A 239 8.43 17.02 12.93
C PRO A 239 8.11 15.71 12.19
N ALA A 240 8.05 15.77 10.87
CA ALA A 240 7.75 14.63 10.01
C ALA A 240 8.83 14.46 8.94
N ILE A 241 9.11 13.20 8.62
CA ILE A 241 9.96 12.85 7.49
C ILE A 241 9.03 12.54 6.31
N PRO A 242 9.22 13.19 5.14
CA PRO A 242 8.48 12.87 3.94
C PRO A 242 8.50 11.37 3.65
N THR A 243 7.34 10.76 3.55
CA THR A 243 7.19 9.30 3.50
C THR A 243 6.06 8.90 2.56
N ARG A 244 6.34 7.87 1.76
CA ARG A 244 5.35 7.09 1.02
C ARG A 244 4.87 5.92 1.86
N SER A 245 3.56 5.82 1.99
CA SER A 245 2.86 4.73 2.67
C SER A 245 1.83 4.07 1.75
N PHE A 246 1.30 2.91 2.16
CA PHE A 246 0.35 2.14 1.37
C PHE A 246 -0.92 1.85 2.16
N LEU A 247 -2.02 2.46 1.75
CA LEU A 247 -3.33 2.35 2.37
C LEU A 247 -4.11 1.21 1.71
N LEU A 248 -4.83 0.43 2.52
CA LEU A 248 -5.64 -0.70 2.07
C LEU A 248 -7.12 -0.36 2.21
N PHE A 249 -7.87 -0.48 1.12
CA PHE A 249 -9.32 -0.23 1.10
C PHE A 249 -10.06 -1.49 0.70
N GLY A 250 -10.95 -1.96 1.57
CA GLY A 250 -11.75 -3.16 1.37
C GLY A 250 -13.15 -2.82 0.88
N TYR A 251 -13.63 -3.55 -0.12
CA TYR A 251 -15.00 -3.48 -0.58
C TYR A 251 -15.90 -4.38 0.25
N SER A 252 -16.97 -3.86 0.85
CA SER A 252 -17.89 -4.65 1.70
C SER A 252 -19.25 -4.97 1.06
N GLY A 253 -19.50 -4.49 -0.17
CA GLY A 253 -20.78 -4.66 -0.86
C GLY A 253 -21.51 -3.34 -1.09
N ASP A 254 -22.53 -3.34 -1.96
CA ASP A 254 -23.43 -2.20 -2.20
C ASP A 254 -22.75 -0.84 -2.50
N GLY A 255 -21.57 -0.86 -3.12
CA GLY A 255 -20.80 0.35 -3.42
C GLY A 255 -20.01 0.90 -2.22
N LEU A 256 -20.03 0.23 -1.08
CA LEU A 256 -19.37 0.63 0.15
C LEU A 256 -17.92 0.14 0.20
N TRP A 257 -17.04 1.05 0.58
CA TRP A 257 -15.62 0.81 0.79
C TRP A 257 -15.24 1.27 2.19
N SER A 258 -14.27 0.60 2.79
CA SER A 258 -13.72 0.97 4.10
C SER A 258 -12.21 1.00 4.06
N TRP A 259 -11.61 1.96 4.76
CA TRP A 259 -10.18 1.99 4.99
C TRP A 259 -9.82 0.96 6.06
N LEU A 260 -9.06 -0.06 5.65
CA LEU A 260 -8.67 -1.20 6.48
C LEU A 260 -7.39 -0.93 7.30
N GLY A 261 -6.68 0.15 6.98
CA GLY A 261 -5.38 0.46 7.58
C GLY A 261 -4.34 0.95 6.59
N THR A 262 -3.21 1.40 7.11
CA THR A 262 -1.98 1.67 6.35
C THR A 262 -0.99 0.56 6.67
N GLN A 263 -0.32 -0.03 5.68
CA GLN A 263 0.70 -1.04 5.96
C GLN A 263 1.82 -0.45 6.83
N SER A 264 2.20 -1.19 7.87
CA SER A 264 3.32 -0.79 8.73
C SER A 264 4.67 -0.90 8.03
N ASP A 265 4.79 -1.83 7.07
CA ASP A 265 5.94 -1.99 6.18
C ASP A 265 5.44 -2.43 4.78
N PRO A 266 6.00 -1.90 3.68
CA PRO A 266 7.11 -0.95 3.64
C PRO A 266 6.66 0.51 3.85
N GLN A 267 7.47 1.28 4.58
CA GLN A 267 7.46 2.74 4.54
C GLN A 267 8.68 3.25 3.78
N VAL A 268 8.46 4.12 2.80
CA VAL A 268 9.53 4.56 1.89
C VAL A 268 9.74 6.06 2.07
N GLY A 269 10.91 6.46 2.59
CA GLY A 269 11.27 7.87 2.64
C GLY A 269 11.27 8.51 1.24
N ILE A 270 10.73 9.73 1.13
CA ILE A 270 10.71 10.52 -0.10
C ILE A 270 11.95 11.42 -0.10
N ASP A 271 13.02 10.94 -0.72
CA ASP A 271 14.30 11.62 -0.86
C ASP A 271 14.37 12.54 -2.10
N ASP A 272 13.67 12.18 -3.17
CA ASP A 272 13.51 12.95 -4.39
C ASP A 272 12.02 13.19 -4.71
N PRO A 273 11.44 14.32 -4.25
CA PRO A 273 10.02 14.63 -4.47
C PRO A 273 9.60 14.59 -5.95
N ALA A 274 10.48 15.01 -6.87
CA ALA A 274 10.15 15.03 -8.30
C ALA A 274 10.03 13.61 -8.87
N LYS A 275 10.91 12.70 -8.47
CA LYS A 275 10.82 11.28 -8.84
C LYS A 275 9.54 10.65 -8.33
N PHE A 276 9.17 10.88 -7.06
CA PHE A 276 7.97 10.31 -6.46
C PHE A 276 6.70 10.88 -7.09
N ALA A 277 6.65 12.18 -7.38
CA ALA A 277 5.55 12.80 -8.10
C ALA A 277 5.36 12.21 -9.52
N ASN A 278 6.46 12.00 -10.25
CA ASN A 278 6.42 11.37 -11.58
C ASN A 278 5.97 9.90 -11.51
N ASP A 279 6.48 9.13 -10.54
CA ASP A 279 6.07 7.75 -10.32
C ASP A 279 4.58 7.64 -9.95
N ARG A 280 4.09 8.59 -9.14
CA ARG A 280 2.67 8.66 -8.77
C ARG A 280 1.77 8.94 -9.98
N LEU A 281 2.17 9.89 -10.84
CA LEU A 281 1.47 10.18 -12.10
C LEU A 281 1.49 8.97 -13.04
N THR A 282 2.64 8.29 -13.14
CA THR A 282 2.80 7.08 -13.94
C THR A 282 1.89 5.97 -13.43
N THR A 283 1.86 5.76 -12.11
CA THR A 283 1.02 4.75 -11.47
C THR A 283 -0.47 5.06 -11.70
N ALA A 284 -0.91 6.31 -11.49
CA ALA A 284 -2.29 6.69 -11.76
C ALA A 284 -2.68 6.41 -13.23
N THR A 285 -1.81 6.75 -14.18
CA THR A 285 -2.01 6.48 -15.60
C THR A 285 -2.08 4.98 -15.91
N LEU A 286 -1.20 4.17 -15.31
CA LEU A 286 -1.17 2.71 -15.51
C LEU A 286 -2.46 2.01 -15.08
N TYR A 287 -3.16 2.57 -14.08
CA TYR A 287 -4.40 2.02 -13.55
C TYR A 287 -5.65 2.73 -14.06
N ASP A 288 -5.54 3.56 -15.11
CA ASP A 288 -6.62 4.39 -15.66
C ASP A 288 -7.34 5.20 -14.55
N SER A 289 -6.55 5.69 -13.60
CA SER A 289 -6.99 6.44 -12.44
C SER A 289 -6.49 7.88 -12.52
N ARG A 290 -7.01 8.72 -11.63
CA ARG A 290 -6.52 10.09 -11.40
C ARG A 290 -5.65 10.17 -10.15
N LEU A 291 -5.00 11.32 -10.00
CA LEU A 291 -4.43 11.73 -8.72
C LEU A 291 -5.53 12.25 -7.82
N TRP A 292 -5.50 11.84 -6.56
CA TRP A 292 -6.40 12.33 -5.52
C TRP A 292 -5.63 13.29 -4.64
N ASP A 293 -5.57 14.54 -5.09
CA ASP A 293 -4.93 15.66 -4.41
C ASP A 293 -5.97 16.70 -3.98
N MET A 294 -5.48 17.80 -3.41
CA MET A 294 -6.31 18.93 -3.01
C MET A 294 -7.12 19.56 -4.15
N LYS A 295 -6.59 19.56 -5.38
CA LYS A 295 -7.28 20.12 -6.55
C LYS A 295 -8.46 19.24 -6.92
N TRP A 296 -8.28 17.93 -6.96
CA TRP A 296 -9.35 16.96 -7.18
C TRP A 296 -10.40 17.04 -6.07
N TRP A 297 -9.98 17.05 -4.81
CA TRP A 297 -10.89 17.04 -3.66
C TRP A 297 -11.78 18.28 -3.61
N LYS A 298 -11.21 19.46 -3.85
CA LYS A 298 -11.98 20.71 -4.00
C LYS A 298 -12.90 20.68 -5.21
N GLY A 299 -12.43 20.17 -6.35
CA GLY A 299 -13.23 20.10 -7.58
C GLY A 299 -14.42 19.13 -7.49
N GLN A 300 -14.23 18.00 -6.82
CA GLN A 300 -15.22 16.92 -6.73
C GLN A 300 -16.21 17.12 -5.57
N TYR A 301 -15.74 17.59 -4.41
CA TYR A 301 -16.56 17.67 -3.19
C TYR A 301 -16.76 19.09 -2.66
N GLY A 302 -16.10 20.10 -3.25
CA GLY A 302 -16.17 21.48 -2.76
C GLY A 302 -15.50 21.70 -1.40
N LEU A 303 -14.73 20.73 -0.91
CA LEU A 303 -14.07 20.78 0.39
C LEU A 303 -12.71 21.48 0.29
N GLU A 304 -12.36 22.22 1.32
CA GLU A 304 -11.08 22.92 1.48
C GLU A 304 -10.36 22.47 2.74
N VAL A 305 -9.04 22.69 2.82
CA VAL A 305 -8.24 22.39 4.02
C VAL A 305 -8.78 23.18 5.22
N GLN A 306 -8.89 22.54 6.38
CA GLN A 306 -9.25 23.27 7.60
C GLN A 306 -8.14 24.23 8.01
N SER A 307 -8.53 25.36 8.57
CA SER A 307 -7.57 26.35 9.07
C SER A 307 -6.70 25.73 10.17
N LEU A 308 -5.39 25.94 10.07
CA LEU A 308 -4.47 25.51 11.11
C LEU A 308 -4.72 26.30 12.41
N PRO A 309 -4.58 25.66 13.58
CA PRO A 309 -4.62 26.36 14.86
C PRO A 309 -3.55 27.47 14.95
N ALA A 310 -3.87 28.54 15.70
CA ALA A 310 -2.94 29.64 15.90
C ALA A 310 -1.65 29.17 16.59
N ASN A 311 -0.51 29.68 16.13
CA ASN A 311 0.83 29.36 16.67
C ASN A 311 1.17 27.86 16.70
N TRP A 312 0.56 27.04 15.83
CA TRP A 312 0.78 25.59 15.79
C TRP A 312 2.27 25.20 15.75
N ARG A 313 3.11 26.00 15.07
CA ARG A 313 4.55 25.74 14.94
C ARG A 313 5.29 25.66 16.27
N ASP A 314 4.81 26.37 17.28
CA ASP A 314 5.46 26.47 18.59
C ASP A 314 4.89 25.45 19.59
N LYS A 315 3.93 24.62 19.17
CA LYS A 315 3.21 23.67 20.04
C LYS A 315 3.92 22.34 20.12
N THR A 316 5.07 22.30 20.76
CA THR A 316 5.91 21.08 20.86
C THR A 316 6.04 20.56 22.28
N ASP A 317 5.08 20.88 23.16
CA ASP A 317 5.10 20.44 24.57
C ASP A 317 4.70 18.96 24.66
N GLU A 318 5.61 18.12 25.15
CA GLU A 318 5.38 16.69 25.35
C GLU A 318 4.22 16.38 26.31
N THR A 319 3.88 17.30 27.22
CA THR A 319 2.72 17.15 28.11
C THR A 319 1.42 17.13 27.31
N GLU A 320 1.32 17.98 26.27
CA GLU A 320 0.17 18.00 25.36
C GLU A 320 0.11 16.73 24.53
N LEU A 321 1.26 16.23 24.05
CA LEU A 321 1.31 14.94 23.36
C LEU A 321 0.80 13.81 24.25
N GLN A 322 1.26 13.73 25.50
CA GLN A 322 0.82 12.69 26.43
C GLN A 322 -0.67 12.79 26.77
N ALA A 323 -1.21 14.00 26.85
CA ALA A 323 -2.65 14.21 27.03
C ALA A 323 -3.46 13.69 25.84
N ILE A 324 -3.02 13.99 24.60
CA ILE A 324 -3.61 13.44 23.38
C ILE A 324 -3.56 11.90 23.38
N LEU A 325 -2.38 11.32 23.61
CA LEU A 325 -2.20 9.86 23.62
C LEU A 325 -3.06 9.19 24.70
N SER A 326 -3.17 9.79 25.88
CA SER A 326 -4.03 9.29 26.96
C SER A 326 -5.50 9.31 26.57
N GLY A 327 -5.97 10.39 25.94
CA GLY A 327 -7.34 10.48 25.41
C GLY A 327 -7.64 9.40 24.38
N LEU A 328 -6.72 9.20 23.43
CA LEU A 328 -6.83 8.14 22.41
C LEU A 328 -6.87 6.74 23.03
N ASN A 329 -6.03 6.47 24.04
CA ASN A 329 -5.99 5.17 24.72
C ASN A 329 -7.30 4.88 25.47
N VAL A 330 -7.90 5.87 26.14
CA VAL A 330 -9.21 5.71 26.80
C VAL A 330 -10.28 5.29 25.80
N TYR A 331 -10.28 5.89 24.61
CA TYR A 331 -11.25 5.52 23.57
C TYR A 331 -11.05 4.09 23.05
N VAL A 332 -9.80 3.67 22.90
CA VAL A 332 -9.44 2.30 22.48
C VAL A 332 -9.86 1.26 23.51
N GLU A 333 -9.57 1.50 24.79
CA GLU A 333 -9.91 0.58 25.89
C GLU A 333 -11.41 0.56 26.20
N GLY A 334 -12.09 1.70 26.02
CA GLY A 334 -13.52 1.86 26.30
C GLY A 334 -14.46 1.19 25.28
N GLY A 335 -13.92 0.59 24.21
CA GLY A 335 -14.72 -0.12 23.22
C GLY A 335 -15.64 0.78 22.40
N GLY A 336 -15.21 2.03 22.11
CA GLY A 336 -15.97 2.97 21.29
C GLY A 336 -16.45 2.30 19.99
N SER A 337 -17.73 1.98 19.96
CA SER A 337 -18.45 1.25 18.91
C SER A 337 -19.20 2.22 18.03
#